data_AF-A0A4V2MLA5-F1
#
_entry.id   AF-A0A4V2MLA5-F1
#
_cell.length_a   1.000
_cell.length_b   1.000
_cell.length_c   1.000
_cell.angle_alpha   90.00
_cell.angle_beta   90.00
_cell.angle_gamma   90.00
#
_symmetry.space_group_name_H-M   'P 1'
#
loop_
_entity.id
_entity.type
_entity.pdbx_description
1 polymer ?
#
loop_
_entity_poly.entity_id
_entity_poly.type
_entity_poly.pdbx_seq_one_letter_code
_entity_poly.pdbx_strand_id
1 'polypeptide(L)'
;MLSHRAIKKLWANYKQLVERLMKDSSVSAEKNLVYWQNRLFVKAIIYALPTGLLILIPSVILELKAGHPYVAITDICMMAFVITIALNQNQTLHSRKVWVLITVAIFAISMIMFMGMIVMGFIYLFALVVFSSLQFSDKWAYGVVGLNFLVFAIISLILFFDPSILFVLSKNLDLNRWLIFSVNFIFVNFLMAILIRQLLKGLDKTILQVVFLYRELHREVAEKNNKDAKLTASEIEHNKAIEARNEQLKEIAYLQSHIIRRPLANIKGILELLMHKNNVASEQELLINLDVSVKQLDVVINEIVRHSNEDYKYTHG
;
A
#
# COMPACT_ATOMS: atom_id res chain seq x y z
N MET A 1 22.21 -36.95 -3.13
CA MET A 1 21.55 -36.03 -2.18
C MET A 1 21.72 -34.60 -2.70
N LEU A 2 20.64 -33.92 -3.11
CA LEU A 2 20.71 -32.53 -3.56
C LEU A 2 21.15 -31.63 -2.39
N SER A 3 22.12 -30.73 -2.59
CA SER A 3 22.53 -29.81 -1.53
C SER A 3 21.38 -28.86 -1.15
N HIS A 4 21.28 -28.49 0.13
CA HIS A 4 20.24 -27.57 0.61
C HIS A 4 20.18 -26.25 -0.22
N ARG A 5 21.34 -25.78 -0.69
CA ARG A 5 21.46 -24.62 -1.59
C ARG A 5 20.84 -24.87 -2.96
N ALA A 6 20.99 -26.06 -3.53
CA ALA A 6 20.41 -26.42 -4.82
C ALA A 6 18.87 -26.48 -4.76
N ILE A 7 18.30 -27.06 -3.70
CA ILE A 7 16.84 -27.12 -3.48
C ILE A 7 16.25 -25.71 -3.37
N LYS A 8 16.90 -24.84 -2.58
CA LYS A 8 16.46 -23.44 -2.42
C LYS A 8 16.49 -22.67 -3.75
N LYS A 9 17.50 -22.90 -4.58
CA LYS A 9 17.63 -22.29 -5.91
C LYS A 9 16.54 -22.80 -6.87
N LEU A 10 16.29 -24.12 -6.90
CA LEU A 10 15.23 -24.71 -7.73
C LEU A 10 13.85 -24.18 -7.34
N TRP A 11 13.57 -24.09 -6.04
CA TRP A 11 12.32 -23.51 -5.52
C TRP A 11 12.15 -22.04 -5.92
N ALA A 12 13.20 -21.24 -5.79
CA ALA A 12 13.16 -19.83 -6.18
C ALA A 12 12.91 -19.66 -7.69
N ASN A 13 13.58 -20.46 -8.52
CA ASN A 13 13.40 -20.44 -9.98
C ASN A 13 11.98 -20.86 -10.38
N TYR A 14 11.45 -21.92 -9.79
CA TYR A 14 10.08 -22.38 -10.02
C TYR A 14 9.06 -21.32 -9.61
N LYS A 15 9.23 -20.72 -8.43
CA LYS A 15 8.35 -19.65 -7.95
C LYS A 15 8.33 -18.47 -8.92
N GLN A 16 9.50 -18.00 -9.35
CA GLN A 16 9.61 -16.90 -10.32
C GLN A 16 9.01 -17.25 -11.68
N LEU A 17 9.16 -18.50 -12.13
CA LEU A 17 8.55 -18.98 -13.37
C LEU A 17 7.03 -18.87 -13.30
N VAL A 18 6.40 -19.45 -12.28
CA VAL A 18 4.93 -19.41 -12.13
C VAL A 18 4.42 -17.98 -11.98
N GLU A 19 5.08 -17.15 -11.15
CA GLU A 19 4.72 -15.74 -10.99
C GLU A 19 4.82 -14.95 -12.31
N ARG A 20 5.82 -15.25 -13.15
CA ARG A 20 5.96 -14.64 -14.47
C ARG A 20 4.87 -15.09 -15.44
N LEU A 21 4.57 -16.39 -15.48
CA LEU A 21 3.57 -16.98 -16.38
C LEU A 21 2.12 -16.60 -16.03
N MET A 22 1.87 -16.23 -14.77
CA MET A 22 0.56 -15.87 -14.24
C MET A 22 0.42 -14.37 -13.94
N LYS A 23 1.36 -13.53 -14.40
CA LYS A 23 1.27 -12.10 -14.22
C LYS A 23 0.09 -11.56 -15.03
N ASP A 24 -0.89 -11.02 -14.32
CA ASP A 24 -2.07 -10.41 -14.92
C ASP A 24 -1.81 -8.93 -15.17
N SER A 25 -1.66 -8.54 -16.45
CA SER A 25 -1.47 -7.14 -16.86
C SER A 25 -2.77 -6.33 -16.89
N SER A 26 -3.93 -7.00 -16.74
CA SER A 26 -5.24 -6.35 -16.81
C SER A 26 -5.74 -5.78 -15.48
N VAL A 27 -5.09 -6.11 -14.36
CA VAL A 27 -5.47 -5.61 -13.04
C VAL A 27 -4.81 -4.26 -12.79
N SER A 28 -5.64 -3.23 -12.58
CA SER A 28 -5.22 -1.87 -12.22
C SER A 28 -4.19 -1.86 -11.08
N ALA A 29 -3.31 -0.86 -11.05
CA ALA A 29 -2.36 -0.68 -9.94
C ALA A 29 -3.02 -0.55 -8.55
N GLU A 30 -4.33 -0.23 -8.50
CA GLU A 30 -5.11 -0.26 -7.28
C GLU A 30 -5.32 -1.69 -6.75
N LYS A 31 -4.87 -1.91 -5.51
CA LYS A 31 -4.95 -3.19 -4.80
C LYS A 31 -6.37 -3.49 -4.29
N ASN A 32 -7.33 -3.65 -5.20
CA ASN A 32 -8.71 -4.03 -4.89
C ASN A 32 -8.84 -5.53 -4.52
N LEU A 33 -10.03 -5.99 -4.12
CA LEU A 33 -10.26 -7.39 -3.77
C LEU A 33 -9.83 -8.38 -4.88
N VAL A 34 -10.12 -8.06 -6.15
CA VAL A 34 -9.80 -8.91 -7.31
C VAL A 34 -8.30 -9.13 -7.43
N TYR A 35 -7.50 -8.08 -7.20
CA TYR A 35 -6.04 -8.19 -7.14
C TYR A 35 -5.59 -9.22 -6.10
N TRP A 36 -6.16 -9.17 -4.89
CA TRP A 36 -5.81 -10.11 -3.81
C TRP A 36 -6.25 -11.54 -4.11
N GLN A 37 -7.42 -11.74 -4.71
CA GLN A 37 -7.88 -13.06 -5.14
C GLN A 37 -6.96 -13.65 -6.22
N ASN A 38 -6.59 -12.86 -7.23
CA ASN A 38 -5.66 -13.29 -8.28
C ASN A 38 -4.31 -13.69 -7.70
N ARG A 39 -3.78 -12.89 -6.76
CA ARG A 39 -2.54 -13.22 -6.06
C ARG A 39 -2.65 -14.49 -5.21
N LEU A 40 -3.79 -14.69 -4.54
CA LEU A 40 -4.05 -15.91 -3.76
C LEU A 40 -4.06 -17.15 -4.66
N PHE A 41 -4.68 -17.08 -5.83
CA PHE A 41 -4.68 -18.18 -6.80
C PHE A 41 -3.27 -18.53 -7.27
N VAL A 42 -2.46 -17.54 -7.66
CA VAL A 42 -1.06 -17.78 -8.07
C VAL A 42 -0.28 -18.48 -6.96
N LYS A 43 -0.42 -18.01 -5.71
CA LYS A 43 0.18 -18.67 -4.55
C LYS A 43 -0.34 -20.09 -4.37
N ALA A 44 -1.64 -20.33 -4.50
CA ALA A 44 -2.22 -21.67 -4.38
C ALA A 44 -1.59 -22.62 -5.41
N ILE A 45 -1.41 -22.20 -6.66
CA ILE A 45 -0.79 -23.02 -7.71
C ILE A 45 0.70 -23.30 -7.43
N ILE A 46 1.46 -22.31 -6.95
CA ILE A 46 2.87 -22.48 -6.55
C ILE A 46 3.02 -23.60 -5.52
N TYR A 47 2.10 -23.72 -4.57
CA TYR A 47 2.19 -24.78 -3.57
C TYR A 47 1.50 -26.08 -4.02
N ALA A 48 0.41 -26.00 -4.77
CA ALA A 48 -0.39 -27.17 -5.16
C ALA A 48 0.30 -28.05 -6.21
N LEU A 49 0.99 -27.49 -7.20
CA LEU A 49 1.62 -28.33 -8.24
C LEU A 49 2.75 -29.22 -7.70
N PRO A 50 3.73 -28.72 -6.93
CA PRO A 50 4.80 -29.59 -6.43
C PRO A 50 4.29 -30.60 -5.40
N THR A 51 3.38 -30.18 -4.51
CA THR A 51 2.79 -31.07 -3.50
C THR A 51 1.91 -32.13 -4.15
N GLY A 52 1.09 -31.75 -5.14
CA GLY A 52 0.28 -32.68 -5.90
C GLY A 52 1.13 -33.70 -6.68
N LEU A 53 2.23 -33.27 -7.31
CA LEU A 53 3.16 -34.19 -7.98
C LEU A 53 3.82 -35.17 -7.00
N LEU A 54 4.13 -34.71 -5.78
CA LEU A 54 4.67 -35.56 -4.72
C LEU A 54 3.65 -36.60 -4.27
N ILE A 55 2.38 -36.20 -4.12
CA ILE A 55 1.26 -37.09 -3.74
C ILE A 55 0.92 -38.09 -4.85
N LEU A 56 1.02 -37.69 -6.11
CA LEU A 56 0.66 -38.52 -7.26
C LEU A 56 1.51 -39.80 -7.36
N ILE A 57 2.81 -39.71 -7.04
CA ILE A 57 3.74 -40.85 -7.17
C ILE A 57 3.32 -42.06 -6.32
N PRO A 58 3.14 -41.94 -4.99
CA PRO A 58 2.68 -43.07 -4.18
C PRO A 58 1.25 -43.48 -4.53
N SER A 59 0.36 -42.55 -4.92
CA SER A 59 -1.02 -42.88 -5.32
C SER A 59 -1.04 -43.84 -6.51
N VAL A 60 -0.36 -43.47 -7.59
CA VAL A 60 -0.26 -44.28 -8.82
C VAL A 60 0.37 -45.64 -8.53
N ILE A 61 1.45 -45.70 -7.74
CA ILE A 61 2.11 -46.98 -7.40
C ILE A 61 1.16 -47.90 -6.63
N LEU A 62 0.40 -47.36 -5.67
CA LEU A 62 -0.54 -48.13 -4.86
C LEU A 62 -1.75 -48.58 -5.67
N GLU A 63 -2.29 -47.74 -6.54
CA GLU A 63 -3.42 -48.06 -7.41
C GLU A 63 -3.09 -49.13 -8.44
N LEU A 64 -1.90 -49.07 -9.05
CA LEU A 64 -1.42 -50.11 -9.96
C LEU A 64 -1.25 -51.45 -9.23
N LYS A 65 -0.74 -51.43 -7.99
CA LYS A 65 -0.64 -52.63 -7.15
C LYS A 65 -2.00 -53.18 -6.70
N ALA A 66 -2.97 -52.29 -6.49
CA ALA A 66 -4.34 -52.67 -6.13
C ALA A 66 -5.16 -53.19 -7.31
N GLY A 67 -4.60 -53.19 -8.54
CA GLY A 67 -5.30 -53.68 -9.73
C GLY A 67 -6.29 -52.67 -10.33
N HIS A 68 -6.14 -51.38 -10.03
CA HIS A 68 -7.01 -50.31 -10.52
C HIS A 68 -6.26 -49.36 -11.49
N PRO A 69 -5.81 -49.83 -12.66
CA PRO A 69 -4.99 -49.03 -13.58
C PRO A 69 -5.73 -47.81 -14.16
N TYR A 70 -7.05 -47.90 -14.30
CA TYR A 70 -7.87 -46.78 -14.80
C TYR A 70 -7.85 -45.56 -13.87
N VAL A 71 -7.72 -45.79 -12.56
CA VAL A 71 -7.62 -44.73 -11.55
C VAL A 71 -6.29 -43.99 -11.71
N ALA A 72 -5.20 -44.75 -11.75
CA ALA A 72 -3.86 -44.20 -11.96
C ALA A 72 -3.74 -43.36 -13.25
N ILE A 73 -4.35 -43.83 -14.34
CA ILE A 73 -4.39 -43.08 -15.60
C ILE A 73 -5.18 -41.77 -15.42
N THR A 74 -6.34 -41.83 -14.75
CA THR A 74 -7.17 -40.66 -14.50
C THR A 74 -6.42 -39.59 -13.70
N ASP A 75 -5.73 -39.99 -12.63
CA ASP A 75 -4.95 -39.11 -11.77
C ASP A 75 -3.79 -38.44 -12.52
N ILE A 76 -3.06 -39.21 -13.34
CA ILE A 76 -1.98 -38.69 -14.19
C ILE A 76 -2.54 -37.69 -15.21
N CYS A 77 -3.64 -38.03 -15.89
CA CYS A 77 -4.27 -37.17 -16.88
C CYS A 77 -4.76 -35.86 -16.26
N MET A 78 -5.40 -35.91 -15.09
CA MET A 78 -5.87 -34.71 -14.40
C MET A 78 -4.71 -33.83 -13.92
N MET A 79 -3.65 -34.42 -13.37
CA MET A 79 -2.46 -33.64 -12.99
C MET A 79 -1.81 -32.97 -14.20
N ALA A 80 -1.63 -33.71 -15.30
CA ALA A 80 -1.07 -33.17 -16.54
C ALA A 80 -1.94 -32.02 -17.10
N PHE A 81 -3.26 -32.16 -17.03
CA PHE A 81 -4.19 -31.12 -17.46
C PHE A 81 -4.07 -29.86 -16.60
N VAL A 82 -4.03 -29.99 -15.26
CA VAL A 82 -3.85 -28.85 -14.34
C VAL A 82 -2.51 -28.14 -14.60
N ILE A 83 -1.41 -28.88 -14.78
CA ILE A 83 -0.10 -28.32 -15.13
C ILE A 83 -0.18 -27.54 -16.44
N THR A 84 -0.81 -28.14 -17.46
CA THR A 84 -0.92 -27.53 -18.79
C THR A 84 -1.71 -26.21 -18.72
N ILE A 85 -2.86 -26.19 -18.05
CA ILE A 85 -3.67 -24.97 -17.87
C ILE A 85 -2.95 -23.92 -17.04
N ALA A 86 -2.31 -24.33 -15.94
CA ALA A 86 -1.60 -23.42 -15.06
C ALA A 86 -0.48 -22.67 -15.80
N LEU A 87 0.29 -23.41 -16.61
CA LEU A 87 1.45 -22.87 -17.32
C LEU A 87 1.12 -22.25 -18.68
N ASN A 88 -0.12 -22.41 -19.18
CA ASN A 88 -0.53 -21.87 -20.49
C ASN A 88 -0.70 -20.35 -20.44
N GLN A 89 0.21 -19.62 -21.10
CA GLN A 89 0.21 -18.16 -21.15
C GLN A 89 -0.95 -17.57 -21.98
N ASN A 90 -1.54 -18.34 -22.90
CA ASN A 90 -2.54 -17.85 -23.85
C ASN A 90 -3.94 -17.68 -23.24
N GLN A 91 -4.13 -18.09 -21.98
CA GLN A 91 -5.40 -18.02 -21.27
C GLN A 91 -5.41 -16.89 -20.25
N THR A 92 -6.56 -16.21 -20.10
CA THR A 92 -6.75 -15.24 -19.01
C THR A 92 -6.69 -15.94 -17.65
N LEU A 93 -6.31 -15.21 -16.60
CA LEU A 93 -6.22 -15.79 -15.26
C LEU A 93 -7.59 -16.29 -14.77
N HIS A 94 -8.68 -15.59 -15.11
CA HIS A 94 -10.04 -16.03 -14.83
C HIS A 94 -10.34 -17.38 -15.47
N SER A 95 -10.06 -17.55 -16.76
CA SER A 95 -10.27 -18.82 -17.47
C SER A 95 -9.48 -19.97 -16.84
N ARG A 96 -8.23 -19.73 -16.44
CA ARG A 96 -7.41 -20.76 -15.76
C ARG A 96 -8.02 -21.19 -14.42
N LYS A 97 -8.52 -20.25 -13.61
CA LYS A 97 -9.22 -20.58 -12.35
C LYS A 97 -10.44 -21.47 -12.60
N VAL A 98 -11.23 -21.17 -13.63
CA VAL A 98 -12.43 -21.94 -13.98
C VAL A 98 -12.06 -23.36 -14.39
N TRP A 99 -11.05 -23.52 -15.24
CA TRP A 99 -10.59 -24.85 -15.66
C TRP A 99 -10.05 -25.71 -14.51
N VAL A 100 -9.29 -25.11 -13.58
CA VAL A 100 -8.86 -25.81 -12.35
C VAL A 100 -10.07 -26.26 -11.53
N LEU A 101 -11.07 -25.38 -11.37
CA LEU A 101 -12.30 -25.69 -10.67
C LEU A 101 -13.08 -26.85 -11.34
N ILE A 102 -13.25 -26.81 -12.66
CA ILE A 102 -13.90 -27.89 -13.41
C ILE A 102 -13.14 -29.21 -13.22
N THR A 103 -11.81 -29.19 -13.27
CA THR A 103 -10.99 -30.41 -13.12
C THR A 103 -11.19 -31.05 -11.75
N VAL A 104 -11.17 -30.24 -10.67
CA VAL A 104 -11.41 -30.74 -9.31
C VAL A 104 -12.84 -31.26 -9.15
N ALA A 105 -13.83 -30.64 -9.79
CA ALA A 105 -15.21 -31.12 -9.76
C ALA A 105 -15.36 -32.47 -10.46
N ILE A 106 -14.79 -32.63 -11.66
CA ILE A 106 -14.78 -33.91 -12.40
C ILE A 106 -14.07 -34.99 -11.59
N PHE A 107 -12.93 -34.67 -10.96
CA PHE A 107 -12.22 -35.59 -10.08
C PHE A 107 -13.09 -36.06 -8.91
N ALA A 108 -13.75 -35.13 -8.22
CA ALA A 108 -14.60 -35.44 -7.08
C ALA A 108 -15.77 -36.36 -7.46
N ILE A 109 -16.44 -36.06 -8.58
CA ILE A 109 -17.55 -36.87 -9.10
C ILE A 109 -17.04 -38.25 -9.54
N SER A 110 -15.89 -38.31 -10.20
CA SER A 110 -15.25 -39.57 -10.62
C SER A 110 -14.95 -40.48 -9.43
N MET A 111 -14.40 -39.92 -8.34
CA MET A 111 -14.14 -40.65 -7.09
C MET A 111 -15.40 -41.25 -6.47
N ILE A 112 -16.53 -40.55 -6.53
CA ILE A 112 -17.81 -41.02 -5.98
C ILE A 112 -18.40 -42.13 -6.86
N MET A 113 -18.48 -41.88 -8.17
CA MET A 113 -19.21 -42.75 -9.10
C MET A 113 -18.45 -44.02 -9.47
N PHE A 114 -17.14 -43.92 -9.71
CA PHE A 114 -16.34 -45.04 -10.23
C PHE A 114 -15.58 -45.79 -9.14
N MET A 115 -15.16 -45.11 -8.08
CA MET A 115 -14.34 -45.73 -7.03
C MET A 115 -15.12 -46.03 -5.74
N GLY A 116 -16.38 -45.60 -5.64
CA GLY A 116 -17.17 -45.75 -4.41
C GLY A 116 -16.58 -45.02 -3.21
N MET A 117 -15.58 -44.15 -3.40
CA MET A 117 -14.90 -43.43 -2.32
C MET A 117 -15.66 -42.14 -1.97
N ILE A 118 -16.88 -42.31 -1.44
CA ILE A 118 -17.79 -41.20 -1.11
C ILE A 118 -17.09 -40.12 -0.27
N VAL A 119 -16.37 -40.54 0.78
CA VAL A 119 -15.73 -39.62 1.73
C VAL A 119 -14.70 -38.74 1.01
N MET A 120 -13.88 -39.31 0.12
CA MET A 120 -12.88 -38.53 -0.64
C MET A 120 -13.56 -37.56 -1.60
N GLY A 121 -14.60 -38.01 -2.31
CA GLY A 121 -15.41 -37.14 -3.16
C GLY A 121 -15.98 -35.94 -2.40
N PHE A 122 -16.51 -36.16 -1.19
CA PHE A 122 -17.06 -35.09 -0.35
C PHE A 122 -15.98 -34.10 0.06
N ILE A 123 -14.77 -34.56 0.42
CA ILE A 123 -13.66 -33.66 0.75
C ILE A 123 -13.34 -32.75 -0.45
N TYR A 124 -13.27 -33.29 -1.66
CA TYR A 124 -12.99 -32.48 -2.86
C TYR A 124 -14.15 -31.55 -3.23
N LEU A 125 -15.41 -31.98 -3.12
CA LEU A 125 -16.58 -31.11 -3.33
C LEU A 125 -16.66 -29.97 -2.29
N PHE A 126 -16.24 -30.22 -1.05
CA PHE A 126 -16.14 -29.19 -0.01
C PHE A 126 -15.02 -28.21 -0.32
N ALA A 127 -13.83 -28.71 -0.66
CA ALA A 127 -12.72 -27.89 -1.08
C ALA A 127 -13.06 -27.03 -2.31
N LEU A 128 -13.88 -27.54 -3.22
CA LEU A 128 -14.38 -26.82 -4.39
C LEU A 128 -15.21 -25.59 -3.99
N VAL A 129 -16.10 -25.71 -3.01
CA VAL A 129 -16.90 -24.60 -2.49
C VAL A 129 -16.03 -23.57 -1.78
N VAL A 130 -15.08 -24.01 -0.95
CA VAL A 130 -14.13 -23.12 -0.28
C VAL A 130 -13.30 -22.35 -1.30
N PHE A 131 -12.73 -23.06 -2.28
CA PHE A 131 -11.91 -22.48 -3.33
C PHE A 131 -12.70 -21.49 -4.18
N SER A 132 -13.90 -21.86 -4.63
CA SER A 132 -14.74 -21.00 -5.45
C SER A 132 -15.19 -19.74 -4.70
N SER A 133 -15.54 -19.88 -3.42
CA SER A 133 -15.92 -18.78 -2.54
C SER A 133 -14.79 -17.79 -2.30
N LEU A 134 -13.55 -18.29 -2.19
CA LEU A 134 -12.36 -17.45 -2.04
C LEU A 134 -11.97 -16.72 -3.34
N GLN A 135 -12.11 -17.39 -4.49
CA GLN A 135 -11.43 -16.99 -5.72
C GLN A 135 -12.28 -16.22 -6.74
N PHE A 136 -13.60 -16.32 -6.64
CA PHE A 136 -14.53 -15.73 -7.60
C PHE A 136 -15.48 -14.71 -6.96
N SER A 137 -16.45 -14.24 -7.73
CA SER A 137 -17.53 -13.38 -7.23
C SER A 137 -18.63 -14.18 -6.52
N ASP A 138 -19.56 -13.47 -5.88
CA ASP A 138 -20.69 -14.07 -5.18
C ASP A 138 -21.46 -15.06 -6.06
N LYS A 139 -21.73 -14.68 -7.33
CA LYS A 139 -22.52 -15.48 -8.27
C LYS A 139 -21.91 -16.87 -8.49
N TRP A 140 -20.59 -16.93 -8.68
CA TRP A 140 -19.87 -18.18 -8.90
C TRP A 140 -19.78 -19.03 -7.63
N ALA A 141 -19.53 -18.40 -6.49
CA ALA A 141 -19.46 -19.08 -5.20
C ALA A 141 -20.76 -19.82 -4.88
N TYR A 142 -21.90 -19.13 -4.98
CA TYR A 142 -23.21 -19.74 -4.76
C TYR A 142 -23.61 -20.69 -5.90
N GLY A 143 -23.16 -20.43 -7.13
CA GLY A 143 -23.36 -21.33 -8.26
C GLY A 143 -22.73 -22.72 -8.04
N VAL A 144 -21.54 -22.77 -7.44
CA VAL A 144 -20.87 -24.04 -7.11
C VAL A 144 -21.59 -24.78 -5.98
N VAL A 145 -22.12 -24.07 -4.98
CA VAL A 145 -22.99 -24.70 -3.96
C VAL A 145 -24.25 -25.30 -4.62
N GLY A 146 -24.86 -24.59 -5.56
CA GLY A 146 -25.97 -25.10 -6.36
C GLY A 146 -25.59 -26.33 -7.18
N LEU A 147 -24.40 -26.35 -7.80
CA LEU A 147 -23.88 -27.53 -8.49
C LEU A 147 -23.72 -28.73 -7.56
N ASN A 148 -23.15 -28.53 -6.37
CA ASN A 148 -23.06 -29.60 -5.37
C ASN A 148 -24.44 -30.12 -4.99
N PHE A 149 -25.41 -29.24 -4.74
CA PHE A 149 -26.80 -29.63 -4.48
C PHE A 149 -27.37 -30.49 -5.61
N LEU A 150 -27.15 -30.11 -6.88
CA LEU A 150 -27.59 -30.90 -8.03
C LEU A 150 -26.93 -32.28 -8.07
N VAL A 151 -25.62 -32.38 -7.80
CA VAL A 151 -24.92 -33.67 -7.72
C VAL A 151 -25.57 -34.58 -6.67
N PHE A 152 -25.84 -34.06 -5.47
CA PHE A 152 -26.52 -34.83 -4.43
C PHE A 152 -27.95 -35.20 -4.79
N ALA A 153 -28.70 -34.30 -5.43
CA ALA A 153 -30.06 -34.57 -5.89
C ALA A 153 -30.08 -35.68 -6.95
N ILE A 154 -29.15 -35.64 -7.92
CA ILE A 154 -29.01 -36.66 -8.97
C ILE A 154 -28.67 -38.02 -8.35
N ILE A 155 -27.68 -38.09 -7.45
CA ILE A 155 -27.33 -39.35 -6.79
C ILE A 155 -28.52 -39.86 -5.96
N SER A 156 -29.22 -38.99 -5.24
CA SER A 156 -30.42 -39.38 -4.48
C SER A 156 -31.53 -39.94 -5.37
N LEU A 157 -31.74 -39.35 -6.56
CA LEU A 157 -32.70 -39.83 -7.55
C LEU A 157 -32.30 -41.21 -8.09
N ILE A 158 -31.01 -41.40 -8.41
CA ILE A 158 -30.47 -42.68 -8.87
C ILE A 158 -30.71 -43.77 -7.81
N LEU A 159 -30.42 -43.46 -6.54
CA LEU A 159 -30.61 -44.39 -5.42
C LEU A 159 -32.10 -44.71 -5.15
N PHE A 160 -33.02 -43.82 -5.51
CA PHE A 160 -34.45 -44.07 -5.38
C PHE A 160 -34.95 -45.11 -6.40
N PHE A 161 -34.46 -45.04 -7.64
CA PHE A 161 -34.86 -45.98 -8.70
C PHE A 161 -34.10 -47.31 -8.66
N ASP A 162 -32.83 -47.29 -8.27
CA ASP A 162 -32.01 -48.49 -8.14
C ASP A 162 -31.23 -48.51 -6.82
N PRO A 163 -31.83 -49.04 -5.74
CA PRO A 163 -31.18 -49.17 -4.44
C PRO A 163 -29.98 -50.14 -4.45
N SER A 164 -29.79 -50.96 -5.50
CA SER A 164 -28.67 -51.91 -5.55
C SER A 164 -27.31 -51.22 -5.77
N ILE A 165 -27.31 -50.01 -6.36
CA ILE A 165 -26.15 -49.13 -6.52
C ILE A 165 -25.53 -48.75 -5.16
N LEU A 166 -26.34 -48.78 -4.09
CA LEU A 166 -25.91 -48.49 -2.73
C LEU A 166 -24.87 -49.50 -2.22
N PHE A 167 -24.94 -50.77 -2.65
CA PHE A 167 -23.96 -51.81 -2.32
C PHE A 167 -22.58 -51.53 -2.95
N VAL A 168 -22.56 -50.88 -4.11
CA VAL A 168 -21.34 -50.46 -4.82
C VAL A 168 -20.71 -49.23 -4.16
N LEU A 169 -21.53 -48.32 -3.62
CA LEU A 169 -21.08 -47.09 -2.96
C LEU A 169 -20.62 -47.30 -1.51
N SER A 170 -21.30 -48.14 -0.72
CA SER A 170 -20.86 -48.53 0.64
C SER A 170 -21.76 -49.62 1.22
N LYS A 171 -21.15 -50.69 1.75
CA LYS A 171 -21.87 -51.82 2.39
C LYS A 171 -22.87 -51.45 3.50
N ASN A 172 -22.75 -50.26 4.10
CA ASN A 172 -23.54 -49.82 5.26
C ASN A 172 -24.32 -48.51 5.04
N LEU A 173 -24.40 -48.02 3.81
CA LEU A 173 -25.28 -46.89 3.50
C LEU A 173 -26.69 -47.41 3.22
N ASP A 174 -27.71 -46.81 3.84
CA ASP A 174 -29.10 -46.89 3.41
C ASP A 174 -29.52 -45.51 2.84
N LEU A 175 -30.69 -45.43 2.20
CA LEU A 175 -31.18 -44.17 1.63
C LEU A 175 -31.32 -43.07 2.70
N ASN A 176 -31.75 -43.45 3.90
CA ASN A 176 -31.93 -42.53 5.02
C ASN A 176 -30.60 -41.91 5.46
N ARG A 177 -29.54 -42.71 5.62
CA ARG A 177 -28.20 -42.23 5.95
C ARG A 177 -27.64 -41.37 4.84
N TRP A 178 -27.83 -41.73 3.57
CA TRP A 178 -27.41 -40.90 2.44
C TRP A 178 -28.05 -39.51 2.52
N LEU A 179 -29.37 -39.44 2.73
CA LEU A 179 -30.08 -38.17 2.86
C LEU A 179 -29.58 -37.34 4.05
N ILE A 180 -29.35 -37.97 5.22
CA ILE A 180 -28.79 -37.29 6.39
C ILE A 180 -27.40 -36.70 6.07
N PHE A 181 -26.53 -37.47 5.42
CA PHE A 181 -25.20 -37.00 5.03
C PHE A 181 -25.28 -35.87 4.01
N SER A 182 -26.10 -36.00 2.97
CA SER A 182 -26.21 -34.98 1.92
C SER A 182 -26.77 -33.67 2.47
N VAL A 183 -27.81 -33.72 3.31
CA VAL A 183 -28.41 -32.51 3.90
C VAL A 183 -27.41 -31.79 4.79
N ASN A 184 -26.73 -32.50 5.69
CA ASN A 184 -25.71 -31.91 6.56
C ASN A 184 -24.54 -31.35 5.76
N PHE A 185 -24.09 -32.07 4.74
CA PHE A 185 -22.98 -31.63 3.91
C PHE A 185 -23.34 -30.39 3.09
N ILE A 186 -24.52 -30.33 2.49
CA ILE A 186 -25.02 -29.16 1.76
C ILE A 186 -25.13 -27.96 2.71
N PHE A 187 -25.67 -28.16 3.92
CA PHE A 187 -25.75 -27.11 4.94
C PHE A 187 -24.37 -26.53 5.27
N VAL A 188 -23.38 -27.39 5.58
CA VAL A 188 -22.02 -26.94 5.91
C VAL A 188 -21.36 -26.23 4.72
N ASN A 189 -21.54 -26.71 3.49
CA ASN A 189 -21.02 -26.05 2.29
C ASN A 189 -21.64 -24.67 2.08
N PHE A 190 -22.96 -24.56 2.22
CA PHE A 190 -23.66 -23.30 2.09
C PHE A 190 -23.23 -22.30 3.17
N LEU A 191 -23.16 -22.76 4.43
CA LEU A 191 -22.67 -21.96 5.54
C LEU A 191 -21.23 -21.48 5.30
N MET A 192 -20.33 -22.38 4.88
CA MET A 192 -18.94 -22.05 4.60
C MET A 192 -18.81 -21.03 3.47
N ALA A 193 -19.60 -21.17 2.41
CA ALA A 193 -19.67 -20.19 1.34
C ALA A 193 -20.08 -18.81 1.90
N ILE A 194 -21.17 -18.73 2.66
CA ILE A 194 -21.63 -17.47 3.27
C ILE A 194 -20.54 -16.84 4.13
N LEU A 195 -19.93 -17.60 5.04
CA LEU A 195 -18.91 -17.09 5.96
C LEU A 195 -17.69 -16.54 5.22
N ILE A 196 -17.20 -17.28 4.23
CA ILE A 196 -16.07 -16.82 3.40
C ILE A 196 -16.46 -15.57 2.62
N ARG A 197 -17.66 -15.53 2.01
CA ARG A 197 -18.12 -14.35 1.25
C ARG A 197 -18.29 -13.13 2.14
N GLN A 198 -18.84 -13.28 3.34
CA GLN A 198 -18.96 -12.20 4.31
C GLN A 198 -17.58 -11.69 4.75
N LEU A 199 -16.63 -12.59 5.04
CA LEU A 199 -15.27 -12.23 5.38
C LEU A 199 -14.59 -11.42 4.26
N LEU A 200 -14.71 -11.87 3.01
CA LEU A 200 -14.14 -11.16 1.86
C LEU A 200 -14.79 -9.81 1.62
N LYS A 201 -16.12 -9.68 1.77
CA LYS A 201 -16.82 -8.40 1.69
C LYS A 201 -16.38 -7.43 2.79
N GLY A 202 -16.22 -7.94 4.02
CA GLY A 202 -15.67 -7.17 5.13
C GLY A 202 -14.26 -6.66 4.82
N LEU A 203 -13.40 -7.54 4.31
CA LEU A 203 -12.04 -7.19 3.91
C LEU A 203 -12.02 -6.13 2.80
N ASP A 204 -12.85 -6.28 1.76
CA ASP A 204 -12.95 -5.31 0.65
C ASP A 204 -13.37 -3.93 1.15
N LYS A 205 -14.38 -3.86 2.04
CA LYS A 205 -14.80 -2.61 2.67
C LYS A 205 -13.65 -1.95 3.46
N THR A 206 -12.90 -2.73 4.24
CA THR A 206 -11.75 -2.23 4.99
C THR A 206 -10.64 -1.74 4.05
N ILE A 207 -10.34 -2.46 2.97
CA ILE A 207 -9.35 -2.02 1.97
C ILE A 207 -9.74 -0.68 1.35
N LEU A 208 -11.02 -0.52 0.97
CA LEU A 208 -11.52 0.73 0.42
C LEU A 208 -11.42 1.89 1.43
N GLN A 209 -11.76 1.62 2.71
CA GLN A 209 -11.60 2.61 3.78
C GLN A 209 -10.15 3.02 3.99
N VAL A 210 -9.21 2.07 3.98
CA VAL A 210 -7.77 2.36 4.09
C VAL A 210 -7.27 3.22 2.92
N VAL A 211 -7.69 2.90 1.69
CA VAL A 211 -7.33 3.70 0.52
C VAL A 211 -7.88 5.13 0.62
N PHE A 212 -9.13 5.28 1.09
CA PHE A 212 -9.74 6.59 1.32
C PHE A 212 -8.98 7.39 2.39
N LEU A 213 -8.72 6.78 3.56
CA LEU A 213 -8.00 7.43 4.67
C LEU A 213 -6.58 7.82 4.28
N TYR A 214 -5.90 6.97 3.51
CA TYR A 214 -4.56 7.29 3.02
C TYR A 214 -4.58 8.52 2.10
N ARG A 215 -5.57 8.63 1.20
CA ARG A 215 -5.72 9.80 0.33
C ARG A 215 -6.00 11.07 1.12
N GLU A 216 -6.87 10.98 2.13
CA GLU A 216 -7.19 12.13 2.99
C GLU A 216 -5.98 12.59 3.79
N LEU A 217 -5.24 11.66 4.40
CA LEU A 217 -4.01 11.96 5.12
C LEU A 217 -2.98 12.66 4.23
N HIS A 218 -2.78 12.18 3.00
CA HIS A 218 -1.87 12.82 2.04
C HIS A 218 -2.30 14.24 1.66
N ARG A 219 -3.60 14.49 1.58
CA ARG A 219 -4.16 15.82 1.33
C ARG A 219 -3.88 16.77 2.49
N GLU A 220 -4.13 16.34 3.72
CA GLU A 220 -3.87 17.16 4.92
C GLU A 220 -2.38 17.49 5.07
N VAL A 221 -1.49 16.50 4.84
CA VAL A 221 -0.04 16.71 4.86
C VAL A 221 0.38 17.74 3.79
N ALA A 222 -0.15 17.64 2.57
CA ALA A 222 0.15 18.59 1.51
C ALA A 222 -0.34 20.01 1.86
N GLU A 223 -1.53 20.13 2.47
CA GLU A 223 -2.06 21.42 2.91
C GLU A 223 -1.20 22.03 4.04
N LYS A 224 -0.81 21.22 5.03
CA LYS A 224 0.06 21.66 6.12
C LYS A 224 1.42 22.13 5.60
N ASN A 225 2.04 21.35 4.72
CA ASN A 225 3.32 21.74 4.10
C ASN A 225 3.22 23.06 3.33
N ASN A 226 2.09 23.32 2.66
CA ASN A 226 1.86 24.59 1.97
C ASN A 226 1.70 25.76 2.98
N LYS A 227 0.99 25.54 4.10
CA LYS A 227 0.89 26.54 5.18
C LYS A 227 2.25 26.84 5.81
N ASP A 228 3.02 25.80 6.12
CA ASP A 228 4.37 25.93 6.69
C ASP A 228 5.30 26.67 5.72
N ALA A 229 5.26 26.36 4.42
CA ALA A 229 6.03 27.09 3.40
C ALA A 229 5.65 28.57 3.32
N LYS A 230 4.35 28.91 3.42
CA LYS A 230 3.89 30.30 3.47
C LYS A 230 4.34 31.04 4.72
N LEU A 231 4.28 30.37 5.88
CA LEU A 231 4.75 30.92 7.14
C LEU A 231 6.24 31.24 7.08
N THR A 232 7.07 30.28 6.65
CA THR A 232 8.51 30.48 6.50
C THR A 232 8.83 31.60 5.49
N ALA A 233 8.09 31.70 4.38
CA ALA A 233 8.28 32.79 3.43
C ALA A 233 7.99 34.16 4.07
N SER A 234 6.91 34.27 4.85
CA SER A 234 6.56 35.49 5.59
C SER A 234 7.57 35.84 6.68
N GLU A 235 8.09 34.85 7.41
CA GLU A 235 9.15 35.04 8.41
C GLU A 235 10.45 35.56 7.77
N ILE A 236 10.84 35.02 6.61
CA ILE A 236 12.01 35.50 5.86
C ILE A 236 11.81 36.95 5.41
N GLU A 237 10.63 37.30 4.92
CA GLU A 237 10.31 38.67 4.52
C GLU A 237 10.37 39.65 5.71
N HIS A 238 9.79 39.25 6.85
CA HIS A 238 9.81 40.04 8.08
C HIS A 238 11.24 40.24 8.61
N ASN A 239 12.05 39.17 8.63
CA ASN A 239 13.45 39.26 9.08
C ASN A 239 14.28 40.16 8.17
N LYS A 240 14.09 40.10 6.84
CA LYS A 240 14.75 41.02 5.91
C LYS A 240 14.36 42.48 6.19
N ALA A 241 13.09 42.75 6.49
CA ALA A 241 12.64 44.10 6.84
C ALA A 241 13.28 44.59 8.15
N ILE A 242 13.42 43.71 9.16
CA ILE A 242 14.13 44.01 10.41
C ILE A 242 15.61 44.28 10.15
N GLU A 243 16.28 43.45 9.34
CA GLU A 243 17.70 43.64 8.98
C GLU A 243 17.93 44.98 8.28
N ALA A 244 17.05 45.36 7.34
CA ALA A 244 17.12 46.66 6.66
C ALA A 244 16.99 47.81 7.66
N ARG A 245 16.02 47.76 8.58
CA ARG A 245 15.85 48.76 9.65
C ARG A 245 17.07 48.83 10.58
N ASN A 246 17.63 47.68 10.95
CA ASN A 246 18.82 47.63 11.81
C ASN A 246 20.03 48.28 11.14
N GLU A 247 20.20 48.09 9.82
CA GLU A 247 21.31 48.70 9.09
C GLU A 247 21.16 50.23 9.01
N GLN A 248 19.94 50.72 8.75
CA GLN A 248 19.64 52.16 8.82
C GLN A 248 19.91 52.74 10.21
N LEU A 249 19.50 52.05 11.28
CA LEU A 249 19.78 52.49 12.65
C LEU A 249 21.28 52.56 12.96
N LYS A 250 22.07 51.60 12.45
CA LYS A 250 23.54 51.65 12.58
C LYS A 250 24.12 52.85 11.84
N GLU A 251 23.63 53.16 10.65
CA GLU A 251 24.06 54.34 9.87
C GLU A 251 23.79 55.62 10.66
N ILE A 252 22.59 55.78 11.21
CA ILE A 252 22.23 56.93 12.06
C ILE A 252 23.13 57.01 13.30
N ALA A 253 23.36 55.89 13.99
CA ALA A 253 24.22 55.86 15.18
C ALA A 253 25.69 56.17 14.85
N TYR A 254 26.17 55.76 13.67
CA TYR A 254 27.50 56.10 13.16
C TYR A 254 27.63 57.60 12.89
N LEU A 255 26.65 58.19 12.18
CA LEU A 255 26.58 59.64 11.94
C LEU A 255 26.59 60.41 13.26
N GLN A 256 25.77 59.98 14.22
CA GLN A 256 25.67 60.58 15.55
C GLN A 256 26.98 60.49 16.35
N SER A 257 27.66 59.35 16.35
CA SER A 257 28.81 59.14 17.24
C SER A 257 30.13 59.63 16.65
N HIS A 258 30.34 59.46 15.35
CA HIS A 258 31.62 59.73 14.72
C HIS A 258 31.70 61.17 14.20
N ILE A 259 30.62 61.66 13.56
CA ILE A 259 30.64 62.93 12.84
C ILE A 259 30.35 64.10 13.78
N ILE A 260 29.42 63.96 14.75
CA ILE A 260 29.15 64.99 15.77
C ILE A 260 30.34 65.18 16.72
N ARG A 261 31.05 64.10 17.05
CA ARG A 261 32.13 64.14 18.07
C ARG A 261 33.30 65.01 17.65
N ARG A 262 33.58 65.11 16.34
CA ARG A 262 34.69 65.92 15.80
C ARG A 262 34.49 67.44 16.00
N PRO A 263 33.41 68.08 15.51
CA PRO A 263 33.18 69.50 15.77
C PRO A 263 32.96 69.79 17.26
N LEU A 264 32.35 68.87 18.02
CA LEU A 264 32.20 69.03 19.47
C LEU A 264 33.55 69.05 20.20
N ALA A 265 34.48 68.15 19.85
CA ALA A 265 35.82 68.15 20.42
C ALA A 265 36.60 69.44 20.06
N ASN A 266 36.44 69.93 18.83
CA ASN A 266 37.02 71.20 18.40
C ASN A 266 36.45 72.39 19.20
N ILE A 267 35.12 72.47 19.35
CA ILE A 267 34.45 73.47 20.19
C ILE A 267 35.00 73.44 21.62
N LYS A 268 35.10 72.24 22.21
CA LYS A 268 35.61 72.07 23.58
C LYS A 268 37.06 72.51 23.72
N GLY A 269 37.94 72.12 22.79
CA GLY A 269 39.34 72.52 22.79
C GLY A 269 39.54 74.03 22.60
N ILE A 270 38.76 74.66 21.71
CA ILE A 270 38.79 76.12 21.50
C ILE A 270 38.30 76.85 22.76
N LEU A 271 37.25 76.35 23.41
CA LEU A 271 36.75 76.91 24.66
C LEU A 271 37.79 76.83 25.80
N GLU A 272 38.47 75.69 25.95
CA GLU A 272 39.56 75.52 26.93
C GLU A 272 40.69 76.53 26.70
N LEU A 273 41.05 76.76 25.42
CA LEU A 273 42.03 77.76 25.00
C LEU A 273 41.59 79.20 25.31
N LEU A 274 40.31 79.54 25.11
CA LEU A 274 39.75 80.85 25.45
C LEU A 274 39.71 81.10 26.96
N MET A 275 39.54 80.05 27.77
CA MET A 275 39.45 80.15 29.22
C MET A 275 40.81 80.26 29.95
N HIS A 276 41.94 79.99 29.29
CA HIS A 276 43.27 80.04 29.90
C HIS A 276 44.01 81.36 29.62
N LYS A 277 44.47 82.05 30.68
CA LYS A 277 45.07 83.40 30.64
C LYS A 277 46.44 83.53 29.96
N ASN A 278 47.07 82.45 29.49
CA ASN A 278 48.44 82.45 28.93
C ASN A 278 48.49 82.02 27.45
N ASN A 279 47.48 82.39 26.66
CA ASN A 279 47.36 81.87 25.30
C ASN A 279 48.12 82.72 24.26
N VAL A 280 48.73 82.05 23.26
CA VAL A 280 49.60 82.67 22.22
C VAL A 280 48.81 83.02 20.95
N ALA A 281 47.60 82.47 20.80
CA ALA A 281 46.73 82.69 19.64
C ALA A 281 45.85 83.94 19.80
N SER A 282 45.51 84.58 18.68
CA SER A 282 44.58 85.71 18.63
C SER A 282 43.18 85.28 19.08
N GLU A 283 42.59 85.99 20.05
CA GLU A 283 41.22 85.75 20.54
C GLU A 283 40.20 85.78 19.39
N GLN A 284 40.43 86.64 18.41
CA GLN A 284 39.59 86.79 17.23
C GLN A 284 39.69 85.57 16.28
N GLU A 285 40.85 84.94 16.20
CA GLU A 285 41.08 83.71 15.43
C GLU A 285 40.40 82.50 16.09
N LEU A 286 40.44 82.40 17.42
CA LEU A 286 39.73 81.37 18.18
C LEU A 286 38.20 81.49 18.01
N LEU A 287 37.66 82.72 18.03
CA LEU A 287 36.23 82.96 17.80
C LEU A 287 35.79 82.57 16.37
N ILE A 288 36.62 82.84 15.37
CA ILE A 288 36.34 82.41 13.98
C ILE A 288 36.33 80.88 13.86
N ASN A 289 37.32 80.20 14.46
CA ASN A 289 37.39 78.73 14.43
C ASN A 289 36.25 78.07 15.22
N LEU A 290 35.78 78.73 16.28
CA LEU A 290 34.60 78.31 17.05
C LEU A 290 33.34 78.39 16.19
N ASP A 291 33.10 79.52 15.52
CA ASP A 291 31.96 79.72 14.62
C ASP A 291 31.95 78.67 13.49
N VAL A 292 33.11 78.37 12.90
CA VAL A 292 33.25 77.30 11.90
C VAL A 292 32.87 75.93 12.49
N SER A 293 33.33 75.60 13.70
CA SER A 293 33.02 74.31 14.33
C SER A 293 31.54 74.18 14.73
N VAL A 294 30.91 75.28 15.16
CA VAL A 294 29.47 75.34 15.45
C VAL A 294 28.64 75.17 14.18
N LYS A 295 29.02 75.83 13.08
CA LYS A 295 28.36 75.66 11.77
C LYS A 295 28.50 74.24 11.25
N GLN A 296 29.67 73.61 11.41
CA GLN A 296 29.88 72.21 11.06
C GLN A 296 29.00 71.27 11.88
N LEU A 297 28.85 71.53 13.18
CA LEU A 297 27.95 70.76 14.04
C LEU A 297 26.49 70.90 13.61
N ASP A 298 26.04 72.12 13.27
CA ASP A 298 24.68 72.41 12.84
C ASP A 298 24.33 71.72 11.51
N VAL A 299 25.27 71.67 10.56
CA VAL A 299 25.11 70.89 9.30
C VAL A 299 24.90 69.41 9.59
N VAL A 300 25.70 68.83 10.48
CA VAL A 300 25.61 67.41 10.84
C VAL A 300 24.29 67.10 11.57
N ILE A 301 23.82 67.98 12.45
CA ILE A 301 22.53 67.83 13.13
C ILE A 301 21.37 67.87 12.13
N ASN A 302 21.39 68.82 11.19
CA ASN A 302 20.36 68.92 10.16
C ASN A 302 20.33 67.70 9.22
N GLU A 303 21.49 67.11 8.92
CA GLU A 303 21.59 65.87 8.14
C GLU A 303 20.92 64.69 8.86
N ILE A 304 21.16 64.54 10.17
CA ILE A 304 20.53 63.50 11.02
C ILE A 304 19.01 63.68 11.10
N VAL A 305 18.53 64.92 11.29
CA VAL A 305 17.10 65.23 11.37
C VAL A 305 16.41 64.93 10.04
N ARG A 306 17.06 65.23 8.91
CA ARG A 306 16.52 64.93 7.58
C ARG A 306 16.41 63.42 7.34
N HIS A 307 17.47 62.66 7.62
CA HIS A 307 17.47 61.19 7.50
C HIS A 307 16.39 60.56 8.41
N SER A 308 16.21 61.08 9.62
CA SER A 308 15.20 60.57 10.57
C SER A 308 13.74 60.91 10.16
N ASN A 309 13.52 62.04 9.49
CA ASN A 309 12.18 62.47 9.04
C ASN A 309 11.74 61.82 7.72
N GLU A 310 12.67 61.49 6.83
CA GLU A 310 12.38 60.69 5.63
C GLU A 310 11.83 59.30 6.04
N ASP A 311 12.37 58.69 7.10
CA ASP A 311 11.87 57.42 7.66
C ASP A 311 10.42 57.48 8.20
N TYR A 312 9.99 58.61 8.78
CA TYR A 312 8.63 58.77 9.31
C TYR A 312 7.58 58.82 8.18
N LYS A 313 7.92 59.43 7.03
CA LYS A 313 7.02 59.53 5.87
C LYS A 313 6.86 58.20 5.12
N TYR A 314 7.91 57.38 5.04
CA TYR A 314 7.84 56.09 4.33
C TYR A 314 7.16 54.96 5.14
N THR A 315 7.02 55.10 6.46
CA THR A 315 6.42 54.07 7.32
C THR A 315 4.95 54.29 7.65
N HIS A 316 4.38 55.47 7.36
CA HIS A 316 3.03 55.87 7.77
C HIS A 316 2.19 56.57 6.67
N GLY A 317 2.59 56.46 5.40
CA GLY A 317 1.82 56.88 4.23
C GLY A 317 1.43 55.68 3.37
#